data_AF-A0A2M9Y740-F1
#
_entry.id   AF-A0A2M9Y740-F1
#
_cell.length_a   1.000
_cell.length_b   1.000
_cell.length_c   1.000
_cell.angle_alpha   90.00
_cell.angle_beta   90.00
_cell.angle_gamma   90.00
#
_symmetry.space_group_name_H-M   'P 1'
#
loop_
_entity.id
_entity.type
_entity.pdbx_description
1 polymer ?
#
loop_
_entity_poly.entity_id
_entity_poly.type
_entity_poly.pdbx_seq_one_letter_code
_entity_poly.pdbx_strand_id
1 'polypeptide(L)'
;MFFCFLILFKSNPKLSITEYFPYLSWQFFVIIITGTIATIGGFLDWRFHRKTLRMKLSKKERTVEAIALGLGGLPMFFLMWFAMISANPIEFLLPIILVLIFTVTAICYDEFIFHKKRCGNLENRYHQMLIFGNGIAWLAWFHFIYIK
;
A
#
# COMPACT_ATOMS: atom_id res chain seq x y z
N MET A 1 -10.97 0.80 -2.89
CA MET A 1 -10.66 -0.40 -3.71
C MET A 1 -10.80 -1.68 -2.90
N PHE A 2 -10.09 -1.83 -1.77
CA PHE A 2 -10.18 -3.03 -0.91
C PHE A 2 -11.62 -3.46 -0.57
N PHE A 3 -12.44 -2.57 -0.02
CA PHE A 3 -13.85 -2.89 0.31
C PHE A 3 -14.70 -3.29 -0.90
N CYS A 4 -14.48 -2.66 -2.06
CA CYS A 4 -15.20 -3.02 -3.29
C CYS A 4 -14.89 -4.46 -3.70
N PHE A 5 -13.62 -4.84 -3.62
CA PHE A 5 -13.16 -6.20 -3.93
C PHE A 5 -13.66 -7.20 -2.88
N LEU A 6 -13.67 -6.82 -1.59
CA LEU A 6 -14.22 -7.66 -0.53
C LEU A 6 -15.70 -7.98 -0.75
N ILE A 7 -16.49 -6.98 -1.20
CA ILE A 7 -17.90 -7.18 -1.55
C ILE A 7 -18.03 -8.04 -2.81
N LEU A 8 -17.25 -7.74 -3.85
CA LEU A 8 -17.30 -8.45 -5.14
C LEU A 8 -16.97 -9.93 -5.01
N PHE A 9 -16.00 -10.27 -4.15
CA PHE A 9 -15.52 -11.64 -3.96
C PHE A 9 -16.02 -12.28 -2.66
N LYS A 10 -17.03 -11.70 -1.99
CA LYS A 10 -17.51 -12.15 -0.66
C LYS A 10 -17.78 -13.66 -0.58
N SER A 11 -18.28 -14.28 -1.65
CA SER A 11 -18.60 -15.71 -1.70
C SER A 11 -17.39 -16.62 -1.92
N ASN A 12 -16.18 -16.07 -2.09
CA ASN A 12 -14.98 -16.87 -2.31
C ASN A 12 -14.53 -17.51 -0.98
N PRO A 13 -14.42 -18.84 -0.91
CA PRO A 13 -14.11 -19.55 0.34
C PRO A 13 -12.72 -19.21 0.90
N LYS A 14 -11.77 -18.75 0.07
CA LYS A 14 -10.42 -18.38 0.53
C LYS A 14 -10.39 -17.10 1.37
N LEU A 15 -11.41 -16.24 1.28
CA LEU A 15 -11.52 -15.06 2.14
C LEU A 15 -11.78 -15.43 3.61
N SER A 16 -12.17 -16.68 3.89
CA SER A 16 -12.41 -17.18 5.26
C SER A 16 -13.39 -16.31 6.05
N ILE A 17 -14.41 -15.76 5.39
CA ILE A 17 -15.47 -14.96 6.01
C ILE A 17 -16.40 -15.92 6.77
N THR A 18 -16.55 -15.71 8.07
CA THR A 18 -17.38 -16.54 8.95
C THR A 18 -18.76 -15.91 9.16
N GLU A 19 -19.75 -16.73 9.54
CA GLU A 19 -21.08 -16.26 9.95
C GLU A 19 -21.12 -15.79 11.41
N TYR A 20 -20.09 -16.14 12.20
CA TYR A 20 -19.98 -15.81 13.61
C TYR A 20 -18.85 -14.81 13.85
N PHE A 21 -19.03 -13.95 14.86
CA PHE A 21 -18.04 -12.95 15.24
C PHE A 21 -16.75 -13.62 15.79
N PRO A 22 -15.54 -13.16 15.37
CA PRO A 22 -15.28 -12.12 14.39
C PRO A 22 -15.45 -12.62 12.94
N TYR A 23 -16.28 -11.92 12.16
CA TYR A 23 -16.65 -12.30 10.77
C TYR A 23 -15.46 -12.38 9.79
N LEU A 24 -14.33 -11.79 10.16
CA LEU A 24 -13.09 -11.73 9.36
C LEU A 24 -11.91 -12.14 10.24
N SER A 25 -10.87 -12.69 9.62
CA SER A 25 -9.60 -12.96 10.30
C SER A 25 -8.94 -11.67 10.79
N TRP A 26 -8.13 -11.75 11.84
CA TRP A 26 -7.49 -10.58 12.46
C TRP A 26 -6.65 -9.75 11.47
N GLN A 27 -6.06 -10.41 10.45
CA GLN A 27 -5.27 -9.76 9.41
C GLN A 27 -6.08 -8.70 8.64
N PHE A 28 -7.37 -8.94 8.40
CA PHE A 28 -8.24 -7.96 7.74
C PHE A 28 -8.38 -6.69 8.56
N PHE A 29 -8.48 -6.79 9.90
CA PHE A 29 -8.55 -5.63 10.77
C PHE A 29 -7.22 -4.84 10.73
N VAL A 30 -6.09 -5.54 10.74
CA VAL A 30 -4.77 -4.89 10.60
C VAL A 30 -4.64 -4.19 9.26
N ILE A 31 -5.03 -4.84 8.15
CA ILE A 31 -5.02 -4.25 6.81
C ILE A 31 -5.93 -3.02 6.76
N ILE A 32 -7.14 -3.09 7.30
CA ILE A 32 -8.09 -1.97 7.29
C ILE A 32 -7.53 -0.78 8.07
N ILE A 33 -7.04 -1.00 9.29
CA ILE A 33 -6.53 0.08 10.16
C ILE A 33 -5.28 0.70 9.52
N THR A 34 -4.29 -0.11 9.18
CA THR A 34 -3.00 0.38 8.68
C THR A 34 -3.08 0.92 7.26
N GLY A 35 -3.93 0.32 6.42
CA GLY A 35 -4.27 0.85 5.10
C GLY A 35 -5.02 2.19 5.18
N THR A 36 -5.87 2.39 6.18
CA THR A 36 -6.50 3.69 6.44
C THR A 36 -5.47 4.73 6.86
N ILE A 37 -4.55 4.39 7.77
CA ILE A 37 -3.44 5.26 8.17
C ILE A 37 -2.60 5.67 6.95
N ALA A 38 -2.20 4.71 6.12
CA ALA A 38 -1.45 4.97 4.89
C ALA A 38 -2.23 5.89 3.93
N THR A 39 -3.53 5.63 3.73
CA THR A 39 -4.40 6.44 2.87
C THR A 39 -4.49 7.89 3.36
N ILE A 40 -4.66 8.08 4.67
CA ILE A 40 -4.66 9.42 5.28
C ILE A 40 -3.30 10.07 5.11
N GLY A 41 -2.20 9.35 5.34
CA GLY A 41 -0.83 9.84 5.13
C GLY A 41 -0.63 10.37 3.70
N GLY A 42 -1.01 9.57 2.69
CA GLY A 42 -0.91 9.97 1.28
C GLY A 42 -1.80 11.15 0.91
N PHE A 43 -3.01 11.22 1.46
CA PHE A 43 -3.88 12.38 1.26
C PHE A 43 -3.30 13.66 1.88
N LEU A 44 -2.75 13.56 3.10
CA LEU A 44 -2.15 14.69 3.81
C LEU A 44 -0.89 15.18 3.10
N ASP A 45 -0.04 14.26 2.62
CA ASP A 45 1.14 14.56 1.83
C ASP A 45 0.78 15.26 0.51
N TRP A 46 -0.13 14.68 -0.26
CA TRP A 46 -0.65 15.31 -1.49
C TRP A 46 -1.22 16.71 -1.24
N ARG A 47 -1.97 16.88 -0.14
CA ARG A 47 -2.52 18.19 0.24
C ARG A 47 -1.42 19.17 0.62
N PHE A 48 -0.38 18.72 1.33
CA PHE A 48 0.77 19.53 1.71
C PHE A 48 1.52 20.05 0.47
N HIS A 49 1.75 19.18 -0.51
CA HIS A 49 2.37 19.55 -1.79
C HIS A 49 1.55 20.57 -2.57
N ARG A 50 0.23 20.37 -2.63
CA ARG A 50 -0.70 21.26 -3.34
C ARG A 50 -0.84 22.62 -2.67
N LYS A 51 -1.06 22.66 -1.35
CA LYS A 51 -1.44 23.89 -0.63
C LYS A 51 -0.26 24.62 -0.01
N THR A 52 0.66 23.89 0.61
CA THR A 52 1.81 24.47 1.31
C THR A 52 2.93 24.78 0.33
N LEU A 53 3.30 23.79 -0.50
CA LEU A 53 4.39 23.93 -1.47
C LEU A 53 3.93 24.55 -2.80
N ARG A 54 2.62 24.74 -2.98
CA ARG A 54 1.99 25.32 -4.18
C ARG A 54 2.44 24.63 -5.47
N MET A 55 2.67 23.31 -5.42
CA MET A 55 3.18 22.52 -6.54
C MET A 55 4.52 23.02 -7.11
N LYS A 56 5.35 23.72 -6.32
CA LYS A 56 6.71 24.12 -6.69
C LYS A 56 7.68 22.94 -6.63
N LEU A 57 7.27 21.81 -7.19
CA LEU A 57 8.06 20.59 -7.34
C LEU A 57 8.57 20.51 -8.76
N SER A 58 9.76 19.93 -8.93
CA SER A 58 10.30 19.75 -10.27
C SER A 58 9.41 18.79 -11.09
N LYS A 59 9.39 18.92 -12.42
CA LYS A 59 8.64 17.96 -13.27
C LYS A 59 9.15 16.52 -13.07
N LYS A 60 10.45 16.36 -12.82
CA LYS A 60 11.09 15.06 -12.56
C LYS A 60 10.59 14.41 -11.28
N GLU A 61 10.56 15.18 -10.19
CA GLU A 61 10.04 14.75 -8.87
C GLU A 61 8.59 14.29 -8.97
N ARG A 62 7.71 15.10 -9.56
CA ARG A 62 6.29 14.73 -9.77
C ARG A 62 6.10 13.44 -10.58
N THR A 63 6.95 13.19 -11.57
CA THR A 63 6.89 11.95 -12.36
C THR A 63 7.33 10.74 -11.55
N VAL A 64 8.39 10.88 -10.76
CA VAL A 64 8.89 9.81 -9.89
C VAL A 64 7.86 9.47 -8.81
N GLU A 65 7.29 10.47 -8.14
CA GLU A 65 6.21 10.29 -7.16
C GLU A 65 4.99 9.58 -7.76
N ALA A 66 4.54 10.02 -8.95
CA ALA A 66 3.41 9.41 -9.63
C ALA A 66 3.69 7.95 -10.04
N ILE A 67 4.93 7.65 -10.45
CA ILE A 67 5.38 6.28 -10.75
C ILE A 67 5.40 5.44 -9.48
N ALA A 68 5.97 5.93 -8.39
CA ALA A 68 6.03 5.21 -7.12
C ALA A 68 4.62 4.90 -6.59
N LEU A 69 3.72 5.89 -6.61
CA LEU A 69 2.34 5.74 -6.15
C LEU A 69 1.49 4.87 -7.08
N GLY A 70 1.59 5.08 -8.40
CA GLY A 70 0.76 4.41 -9.39
C GLY A 70 1.23 3.01 -9.74
N LEU A 71 2.51 2.85 -10.08
CA LEU A 71 3.10 1.58 -10.54
C LEU A 71 3.60 0.70 -9.39
N GLY A 72 3.75 1.23 -8.18
CA GLY A 72 3.96 0.42 -6.99
C GLY A 72 2.64 -0.09 -6.42
N GLY A 73 1.77 0.84 -5.99
CA GLY A 73 0.58 0.53 -5.20
C GLY A 73 -0.49 -0.28 -5.94
N LEU A 74 -0.86 0.09 -7.17
CA LEU A 74 -1.92 -0.60 -7.91
C LEU A 74 -1.50 -2.02 -8.32
N PRO A 75 -0.33 -2.26 -8.96
CA PRO A 75 0.09 -3.61 -9.30
C PRO A 75 0.23 -4.50 -8.07
N MET A 76 0.79 -3.97 -6.97
CA MET A 76 0.89 -4.69 -5.70
C MET A 76 -0.49 -5.12 -5.20
N PHE A 77 -1.48 -4.21 -5.17
CA PHE A 77 -2.83 -4.54 -4.74
C PHE A 77 -3.45 -5.67 -5.56
N PHE A 78 -3.37 -5.60 -6.89
CA PHE A 78 -3.95 -6.63 -7.75
C PHE A 78 -3.26 -7.98 -7.58
N LEU A 79 -1.92 -8.00 -7.52
CA LEU A 79 -1.17 -9.22 -7.29
C LEU A 79 -1.52 -9.86 -5.96
N MET A 80 -1.56 -9.08 -4.88
CA MET A 80 -1.92 -9.57 -3.54
C MET A 80 -3.37 -10.07 -3.51
N TRP A 81 -4.30 -9.36 -4.14
CA TRP A 81 -5.70 -9.78 -4.20
C TRP A 81 -5.88 -11.08 -4.98
N PHE A 82 -5.28 -11.19 -6.16
CA PHE A 82 -5.38 -12.41 -6.96
C PHE A 82 -4.65 -13.58 -6.33
N ALA A 83 -3.51 -13.37 -5.67
CA ALA A 83 -2.85 -14.39 -4.87
C ALA A 83 -3.79 -14.92 -3.77
N MET A 84 -4.47 -14.03 -3.04
CA MET A 84 -5.40 -14.39 -1.96
C MET A 84 -6.56 -15.29 -2.42
N ILE A 85 -7.11 -15.05 -3.62
CA ILE A 85 -8.24 -15.83 -4.13
C ILE A 85 -7.84 -16.96 -5.08
N SER A 86 -6.57 -17.03 -5.51
CA SER A 86 -6.05 -18.04 -6.43
C SER A 86 -6.02 -19.41 -5.78
N ALA A 87 -6.28 -20.48 -6.53
CA ALA A 87 -6.04 -21.85 -6.10
C ALA A 87 -4.56 -22.08 -5.72
N ASN A 88 -3.64 -21.51 -6.49
CA ASN A 88 -2.19 -21.60 -6.34
C ASN A 88 -1.58 -20.21 -6.01
N PRO A 89 -1.59 -19.76 -4.75
CA PRO A 89 -1.05 -18.45 -4.38
C PRO A 89 0.46 -18.32 -4.62
N ILE A 90 1.19 -19.44 -4.65
CA ILE A 90 2.66 -19.46 -4.78
C ILE A 90 3.14 -18.90 -6.13
N GLU A 91 2.35 -19.03 -7.19
CA GLU A 91 2.67 -18.50 -8.53
C GLU A 91 2.78 -16.97 -8.54
N PHE A 92 2.12 -16.30 -7.59
CA PHE A 92 2.14 -14.85 -7.44
C PHE A 92 3.32 -14.35 -6.61
N LEU A 93 4.02 -15.23 -5.89
CA LEU A 93 5.08 -14.83 -4.95
C LEU A 93 6.19 -14.07 -5.66
N LEU A 94 6.73 -14.61 -6.76
CA LEU A 94 7.81 -13.95 -7.50
C LEU A 94 7.35 -12.60 -8.09
N PRO A 95 6.20 -12.48 -8.78
CA PRO A 95 5.67 -11.19 -9.19
C PRO A 95 5.51 -10.17 -8.05
N ILE A 96 4.98 -10.59 -6.90
CA ILE A 96 4.79 -9.72 -5.72
C ILE A 96 6.14 -9.18 -5.24
N ILE A 97 7.15 -10.04 -5.11
CA ILE A 97 8.48 -9.63 -4.65
C ILE A 97 9.15 -8.67 -5.65
N LEU A 98 9.00 -8.89 -6.96
CA LEU A 98 9.53 -7.97 -7.97
C LEU A 98 8.90 -6.57 -7.87
N VAL A 99 7.57 -6.50 -7.74
CA VAL A 99 6.87 -5.21 -7.56
C VAL A 99 7.25 -4.57 -6.22
N LEU A 100 7.45 -5.36 -5.16
CA LEU A 100 7.90 -4.85 -3.86
C LEU A 100 9.29 -4.19 -3.98
N ILE A 101 10.26 -4.89 -4.58
CA ILE A 101 11.62 -4.36 -4.78
C ILE A 101 11.58 -3.08 -5.61
N PHE A 102 10.83 -3.07 -6.71
CA PHE A 102 10.66 -1.88 -7.53
C PHE A 102 10.07 -0.71 -6.72
N THR A 103 9.00 -0.96 -5.97
CA THR A 103 8.30 0.05 -5.16
C THR A 103 9.22 0.63 -4.10
N VAL A 104 9.90 -0.23 -3.33
CA VAL A 104 10.85 0.20 -2.29
C VAL A 104 11.99 1.00 -2.90
N THR A 105 12.53 0.57 -4.05
CA THR A 105 13.59 1.30 -4.75
C THR A 105 13.13 2.69 -5.19
N ALA A 106 11.92 2.79 -5.75
CA ALA A 106 11.34 4.06 -6.16
C ALA A 106 11.11 5.00 -4.97
N ILE A 107 10.59 4.49 -3.85
CA ILE A 107 10.42 5.24 -2.60
C ILE A 107 11.78 5.71 -2.07
N CYS A 108 12.77 4.82 -1.96
CA CYS A 108 14.11 5.20 -1.49
C CYS A 108 14.77 6.26 -2.38
N TYR A 109 14.60 6.14 -3.71
CA TYR A 109 15.11 7.14 -4.64
C TYR A 109 14.42 8.50 -4.41
N ASP A 110 13.10 8.52 -4.23
CA ASP A 110 12.37 9.76 -3.96
C ASP A 110 12.80 10.43 -2.64
N GLU A 111 12.91 9.62 -1.59
CA GLU A 111 13.33 10.08 -0.25
C GLU A 111 14.75 10.64 -0.25
N PHE A 112 15.70 9.90 -0.84
CA PHE A 112 17.11 10.23 -0.73
C PHE A 112 17.57 11.30 -1.73
N ILE A 113 16.90 11.42 -2.87
CA ILE A 113 17.28 12.39 -3.92
C ILE A 113 16.53 13.71 -3.77
N PHE A 114 15.22 13.69 -3.51
CA PHE A 114 14.41 14.90 -3.47
C PHE A 114 14.13 15.38 -2.04
N HIS A 115 13.80 14.46 -1.14
CA HIS A 115 13.30 14.81 0.18
C HIS A 115 14.39 15.01 1.23
N LYS A 116 15.59 14.44 1.05
CA LYS A 116 16.75 14.57 1.95
C LYS A 116 17.07 16.01 2.39
N LYS A 117 16.86 17.01 1.53
CA LYS A 117 17.19 18.42 1.81
C LYS A 117 15.97 19.31 2.11
N ARG A 118 14.76 18.85 1.77
CA ARG A 118 13.53 19.67 1.78
C ARG A 118 12.51 19.21 2.83
N CYS A 119 12.51 17.92 3.17
CA CYS A 119 11.47 17.32 3.98
C CYS A 119 11.52 17.86 5.41
N GLY A 120 10.47 18.58 5.80
CA GLY A 120 10.29 19.06 7.16
C GLY A 120 9.65 18.00 8.07
N ASN A 121 9.62 18.26 9.37
CA ASN A 121 9.07 17.32 10.37
C ASN A 121 7.62 16.89 10.08
N LEU A 122 6.81 17.74 9.47
CA LEU A 122 5.41 17.45 9.15
C LEU A 122 5.28 16.50 7.96
N GLU A 123 5.96 16.79 6.86
CA GLU A 123 6.02 15.96 5.64
C GLU A 123 6.60 14.58 5.97
N ASN A 124 7.66 14.53 6.78
CA ASN A 124 8.25 13.27 7.25
C ASN A 124 7.26 12.39 8.04
N ARG A 125 6.36 12.99 8.85
CA ARG A 125 5.32 12.20 9.54
C ARG A 125 4.34 11.58 8.56
N TYR A 126 3.97 12.29 7.49
CA TYR A 126 3.09 11.75 6.45
C TYR A 126 3.75 10.61 5.68
N HIS A 127 5.05 10.75 5.40
CA HIS A 127 5.86 9.69 4.77
C HIS A 127 5.96 8.46 5.67
N GLN A 128 6.16 8.65 6.97
CA GLN A 128 6.13 7.55 7.95
C GLN A 128 4.76 6.84 7.98
N MET A 129 3.66 7.59 7.97
CA MET A 129 2.31 7.00 7.89
C MET A 129 2.14 6.15 6.63
N LEU A 130 2.64 6.63 5.48
CA LEU A 130 2.62 5.90 4.21
C LEU A 130 3.46 4.63 4.27
N ILE A 131 4.73 4.74 4.65
CA ILE A 131 5.68 3.61 4.61
C ILE A 131 5.27 2.55 5.63
N PHE A 132 5.06 2.93 6.90
CA PHE A 132 4.70 1.96 7.93
C PHE A 132 3.28 1.42 7.74
N GLY A 133 2.32 2.27 7.35
CA GLY A 133 0.96 1.82 7.10
C GLY A 133 0.88 0.81 5.95
N ASN A 134 1.53 1.08 4.81
CA ASN A 134 1.57 0.12 3.70
C ASN A 134 2.41 -1.11 4.04
N GLY A 135 3.55 -0.95 4.73
CA GLY A 135 4.42 -2.06 5.11
C GLY A 135 3.73 -3.07 6.03
N ILE A 136 3.04 -2.58 7.07
CA ILE A 136 2.29 -3.45 8.00
C ILE A 136 1.09 -4.07 7.30
N ALA A 137 0.36 -3.31 6.47
CA ALA A 137 -0.74 -3.87 5.68
C ALA A 137 -0.26 -4.99 4.74
N TRP A 138 0.87 -4.79 4.06
CA TRP A 138 1.48 -5.80 3.19
C TRP A 138 1.89 -7.04 3.98
N LEU A 139 2.54 -6.89 5.14
CA LEU A 139 2.93 -8.02 5.99
C LEU A 139 1.73 -8.83 6.50
N ALA A 140 0.68 -8.16 6.98
CA ALA A 140 -0.54 -8.83 7.43
C ALA A 140 -1.23 -9.57 6.28
N TRP A 141 -1.28 -8.96 5.10
CA TRP A 141 -1.87 -9.59 3.91
C TRP A 141 -1.02 -10.76 3.40
N PHE A 142 0.30 -10.61 3.38
CA PHE A 142 1.24 -11.68 3.03
C PHE A 142 1.10 -12.87 3.98
N HIS A 143 1.03 -12.60 5.28
CA HIS A 143 0.77 -13.61 6.30
C HIS A 143 -0.55 -14.34 6.03
N PHE A 144 -1.63 -13.60 5.75
CA PHE A 144 -2.93 -14.20 5.43
C PHE A 144 -2.87 -15.15 4.23
N ILE A 145 -2.12 -14.78 3.17
CA ILE A 145 -2.04 -15.57 1.93
C ILE A 145 -1.16 -16.81 2.10
N TYR A 146 0.02 -16.68 2.71
CA TYR A 146 1.08 -17.69 2.64
C TYR A 146 1.33 -18.45 3.95
N ILE A 147 0.88 -17.92 5.09
CA ILE A 147 1.11 -18.52 6.42
C ILE A 147 -0.21 -19.01 7.03
N LYS A 148 -1.25 -18.16 6.98
CA LYS A 148 -2.55 -18.23 7.68
C LYS A 148 -2.52 -17.71 9.11
#